data_AF-A0A9E2GQ98-F1
#
_entry.id   AF-A0A9E2GQ98-F1
#
_cell.length_a   1.000
_cell.length_b   1.000
_cell.length_c   1.000
_cell.angle_alpha   90.00
_cell.angle_beta   90.00
_cell.angle_gamma   90.00
#
_symmetry.space_group_name_H-M   'P 1'
#
loop_
_entity.id
_entity.type
_entity.pdbx_description
1 polymer ?
#
loop_
_entity_poly.entity_id
_entity_poly.type
_entity_poly.pdbx_seq_one_letter_code
_entity_poly.pdbx_strand_id
1 'polypeptide(L)'
;MDAGTKDPDGIVENARHSDLLAWAAERIDQLTNGGYARRNMSDLLDWMAYFTREHFGFQERMLAECGKQREYLSRRTEVHCRFRRQLAQLCLDSMRGDASVPERLRSLCHDILQDAQTQQEQFAELVRDSAVATRLRVDPRRGPLAIEAARQFETRIPDAASR
;
A
#
# COMPACT_ATOMS: atom_id res chain seq x y z
N MET A 1 3.04 -17.03 -30.53
CA MET A 1 3.70 -17.09 -29.21
C MET A 1 4.87 -16.13 -29.35
N ASP A 2 4.86 -14.92 -28.80
CA ASP A 2 4.67 -14.61 -27.39
C ASP A 2 3.74 -13.43 -27.15
N ALA A 3 2.78 -13.63 -26.24
CA ALA A 3 2.06 -12.53 -25.63
C ALA A 3 3.03 -11.82 -24.70
N GLY A 4 3.56 -10.67 -25.15
CA GLY A 4 4.34 -9.78 -24.31
C GLY A 4 3.48 -9.30 -23.15
N THR A 5 3.59 -9.99 -22.01
CA THR A 5 3.23 -9.43 -20.70
C THR A 5 4.09 -8.19 -20.52
N LYS A 6 3.51 -7.03 -20.82
CA LYS A 6 4.06 -5.72 -20.46
C LYS A 6 4.13 -5.71 -18.93
N ASP A 7 5.32 -5.95 -18.39
CA ASP A 7 5.56 -5.80 -16.97
C ASP A 7 5.16 -4.36 -16.58
N PRO A 8 4.31 -4.17 -15.55
CA PRO A 8 3.91 -2.83 -15.14
C PRO A 8 5.17 -2.08 -14.69
N ASP A 9 5.34 -0.87 -15.22
CA ASP A 9 6.39 0.04 -14.80
C ASP A 9 6.31 0.20 -13.28
N GLY A 10 7.38 -0.15 -12.56
CA GLY A 10 7.41 -0.13 -11.11
C GLY A 10 7.12 1.24 -10.52
N ILE A 11 7.30 2.32 -11.30
CA ILE A 11 6.93 3.69 -10.94
C ILE A 11 5.42 3.87 -10.98
N VAL A 12 4.77 3.39 -12.05
CA VAL A 12 3.30 3.43 -12.22
C VAL A 12 2.63 2.60 -11.12
N GLU A 13 3.17 1.43 -10.82
CA GLU A 13 2.63 0.56 -9.77
C GLU A 13 2.84 1.16 -8.37
N ASN A 14 3.98 1.82 -8.13
CA ASN A 14 4.19 2.55 -6.88
C ASN A 14 3.19 3.71 -6.72
N ALA A 15 2.92 4.47 -7.79
CA ALA A 15 1.91 5.53 -7.78
C ALA A 15 0.50 4.98 -7.48
N ARG A 16 0.13 3.84 -8.08
CA ARG A 16 -1.13 3.14 -7.79
C ARG A 16 -1.26 2.76 -6.31
N HIS A 17 -0.18 2.28 -5.71
CA HIS A 17 -0.18 1.96 -4.29
C HIS A 17 -0.34 3.20 -3.40
N SER A 18 0.26 4.34 -3.76
CA SER A 18 0.02 5.61 -3.06
C SER A 18 -1.45 6.04 -3.12
N ASP A 19 -2.10 5.88 -4.28
CA ASP A 19 -3.53 6.16 -4.42
C ASP A 19 -4.40 5.23 -3.54
N LEU A 20 -4.02 3.94 -3.44
CA LEU A 20 -4.70 2.98 -2.57
C LEU A 20 -4.56 3.33 -1.08
N LEU A 21 -3.41 3.85 -0.66
CA LEU A 21 -3.22 4.38 0.71
C LEU A 21 -4.07 5.62 0.97
N ALA A 22 -4.15 6.54 0.00
CA ALA A 22 -4.98 7.74 0.10
C ALA A 22 -6.48 7.37 0.21
N TRP A 23 -6.94 6.42 -0.60
CA TRP A 23 -8.29 5.88 -0.52
C TRP A 23 -8.58 5.27 0.86
N ALA A 24 -7.64 4.49 1.40
CA ALA A 24 -7.82 3.88 2.71
C ALA A 24 -7.91 4.92 3.83
N ALA A 25 -7.09 5.98 3.77
CA ALA A 25 -7.17 7.10 4.71
C ALA A 25 -8.54 7.79 4.65
N GLU A 26 -9.04 8.10 3.45
CA GLU A 26 -10.39 8.68 3.26
C GLU A 26 -11.49 7.76 3.81
N ARG A 27 -11.34 6.43 3.64
CA ARG A 27 -12.32 5.47 4.15
C ARG A 27 -12.34 5.45 5.67
N ILE A 28 -11.18 5.55 6.32
CA ILE A 28 -11.09 5.66 7.78
C ILE A 28 -11.81 6.94 8.24
N ASP A 29 -11.61 8.07 7.56
CA ASP A 29 -12.25 9.35 7.88
C ASP A 29 -13.78 9.26 7.81
N GLN A 30 -14.32 8.54 6.84
CA GLN A 30 -15.77 8.32 6.73
C GLN A 30 -16.29 7.46 7.89
N LEU A 31 -15.53 6.45 8.31
CA LEU A 31 -15.91 5.52 9.38
C LEU A 31 -15.78 6.14 10.77
N THR A 32 -14.79 7.00 11.01
CA THR A 32 -14.67 7.75 12.28
C THR A 32 -15.85 8.69 12.50
N ASN A 33 -16.46 9.17 11.43
CA ASN A 33 -17.58 10.12 11.46
C ASN A 33 -18.97 9.44 11.39
N GLY A 34 -19.05 8.12 11.17
CA GLY A 34 -20.30 7.37 10.99
C GLY A 34 -20.55 6.31 12.08
N GLY A 35 -21.77 6.23 12.62
CA GLY A 35 -22.14 5.34 13.74
C GLY A 35 -22.05 3.81 13.50
N TYR A 36 -21.51 3.35 12.37
CA TYR A 36 -21.34 1.93 12.00
C TYR A 36 -19.86 1.47 12.03
N ALA A 37 -19.05 2.05 12.91
CA ALA A 37 -17.58 1.97 12.83
C ALA A 37 -16.96 0.58 13.04
N ARG A 38 -17.48 -0.27 13.95
CA ARG A 38 -16.69 -1.40 14.49
C ARG A 38 -16.38 -2.55 13.52
N ARG A 39 -17.37 -3.05 12.76
CA ARG A 39 -17.12 -4.16 11.80
C ARG A 39 -16.30 -3.69 10.62
N ASN A 40 -16.65 -2.53 10.07
CA ASN A 40 -15.91 -1.91 8.97
C ASN A 40 -14.46 -1.58 9.36
N MET A 41 -14.21 -1.23 10.62
CA MET A 41 -12.85 -1.01 11.14
C MET A 41 -12.01 -2.29 11.18
N SER A 42 -12.60 -3.43 11.57
CA SER A 42 -11.90 -4.71 11.57
C SER A 42 -11.51 -5.14 10.15
N ASP A 43 -12.43 -4.99 9.19
CA ASP A 43 -12.16 -5.32 7.79
C ASP A 43 -11.08 -4.39 7.21
N LEU A 44 -11.06 -3.12 7.61
CA LEU A 44 -10.09 -2.13 7.16
C LEU A 44 -8.69 -2.35 7.74
N LEU A 45 -8.59 -2.71 9.03
CA LEU A 45 -7.33 -3.11 9.66
C LEU A 45 -6.73 -4.34 8.96
N ASP A 46 -7.57 -5.34 8.67
CA ASP A 46 -7.16 -6.55 7.98
C ASP A 46 -6.69 -6.27 6.54
N TRP A 47 -7.43 -5.43 5.82
CA TRP A 47 -7.05 -4.97 4.49
C TRP A 47 -5.74 -4.17 4.50
N MET A 48 -5.56 -3.24 5.45
CA MET A 48 -4.32 -2.47 5.60
C MET A 48 -3.12 -3.37 5.89
N ALA A 49 -3.30 -4.39 6.74
CA ALA A 49 -2.25 -5.35 7.05
C ALA A 49 -1.84 -6.17 5.83
N TYR A 50 -2.82 -6.52 5.00
CA TYR A 50 -2.56 -7.15 3.71
C TYR A 50 -1.78 -6.25 2.76
N PHE A 51 -2.37 -5.10 2.47
CA PHE A 51 -1.93 -4.18 1.44
C PHE A 51 -0.49 -3.75 1.70
N THR A 52 -0.18 -3.35 2.94
CA THR A 52 1.16 -2.90 3.32
C THR A 52 2.18 -4.04 3.36
N ARG A 53 1.76 -5.29 3.59
CA ARG A 53 2.66 -6.44 3.44
C ARG A 53 3.13 -6.56 1.99
N GLU A 54 2.19 -6.56 1.06
CA GLU A 54 2.49 -6.72 -0.37
C GLU A 54 3.22 -5.49 -0.95
N HIS A 55 2.74 -4.29 -0.63
CA HIS A 55 3.33 -3.03 -1.09
C HIS A 55 4.77 -2.82 -0.60
N PHE A 56 5.02 -2.95 0.70
CA PHE A 56 6.37 -2.81 1.25
C PHE A 56 7.27 -3.94 0.76
N GLY A 57 6.75 -5.16 0.63
CA GLY A 57 7.51 -6.28 0.07
C GLY A 57 7.89 -6.06 -1.39
N PHE A 58 7.04 -5.39 -2.17
CA PHE A 58 7.34 -4.99 -3.54
C PHE A 58 8.48 -3.96 -3.60
N GLN A 59 8.38 -2.88 -2.83
CA GLN A 59 9.43 -1.87 -2.75
C GLN A 59 10.76 -2.46 -2.28
N GLU A 60 10.75 -3.32 -1.25
CA GLU A 60 11.94 -3.98 -0.74
C GLU A 60 12.61 -4.88 -1.78
N ARG A 61 11.83 -5.65 -2.57
CA ARG A 61 12.38 -6.48 -3.66
C ARG A 61 12.99 -5.64 -4.77
N MET A 62 12.27 -4.62 -5.23
CA MET A 62 12.76 -3.70 -6.26
C MET A 62 14.07 -3.07 -5.85
N LEU A 63 14.11 -2.51 -4.64
CA LEU A 63 15.26 -1.78 -4.16
C LEU A 63 16.44 -2.72 -3.84
N ALA A 64 16.20 -3.95 -3.37
CA ALA A 64 17.26 -4.95 -3.14
C ALA A 64 18.03 -5.29 -4.43
N GLU A 65 17.34 -5.29 -5.57
CA GLU A 65 17.91 -5.53 -6.89
C GLU A 65 18.69 -4.31 -7.42
N CYS A 66 18.47 -3.11 -6.86
CA CYS A 66 19.14 -1.88 -7.28
C CYS A 66 20.61 -1.75 -6.82
N GLY A 67 21.07 -2.57 -5.86
CA GLY A 67 22.48 -2.78 -5.46
C GLY A 67 23.28 -1.58 -4.91
N LYS A 68 22.96 -0.35 -5.30
CA LYS A 68 23.73 0.89 -5.07
C LYS A 68 23.18 1.77 -3.94
N GLN A 69 22.11 1.36 -3.28
CA GLN A 69 21.28 2.24 -2.45
C GLN A 69 20.95 1.59 -1.09
N ARG A 70 21.96 0.97 -0.46
CA ARG A 70 21.80 0.20 0.80
C ARG A 70 21.27 1.04 1.96
N GLU A 71 21.68 2.30 2.04
CA GLU A 71 21.24 3.22 3.09
C GLU A 71 19.78 3.62 2.92
N TYR A 72 19.36 3.97 1.70
CA TYR A 72 17.96 4.24 1.38
C TYR A 72 17.08 3.02 1.72
N LEU A 73 17.49 1.84 1.26
CA LEU A 73 16.86 0.56 1.59
C LEU A 73 16.68 0.35 3.08
N SER A 74 17.74 0.52 3.88
CA SER A 74 17.69 0.33 5.33
C SER A 74 16.68 1.27 5.98
N ARG A 75 16.68 2.55 5.57
CA ARG A 75 15.73 3.56 6.08
C ARG A 75 14.29 3.19 5.70
N ARG A 76 14.04 2.76 4.46
CA ARG A 76 12.70 2.31 4.02
C ARG A 76 12.22 1.10 4.81
N THR A 77 13.06 0.09 4.98
CA THR A 77 12.72 -1.11 5.77
C THR A 77 12.39 -0.74 7.22
N GLU A 78 13.11 0.20 7.84
CA GLU A 78 12.80 0.66 9.19
C GLU A 78 11.42 1.30 9.30
N VAL A 79 11.05 2.15 8.34
CA VAL A 79 9.72 2.76 8.27
C VAL A 79 8.64 1.69 8.12
N HIS A 80 8.84 0.75 7.19
CA HIS A 80 7.90 -0.36 6.95
C HIS A 80 7.72 -1.24 8.20
N CYS A 81 8.83 -1.59 8.88
CA CYS A 81 8.81 -2.37 10.11
C CYS A 81 8.14 -1.61 11.26
N ARG A 82 8.30 -0.28 11.35
CA ARG A 82 7.62 0.55 12.35
C ARG A 82 6.12 0.57 12.10
N PHE A 83 5.70 0.83 10.87
CA PHE A 83 4.29 0.84 10.48
C PHE A 83 3.62 -0.50 10.79
N ARG A 84 4.21 -1.63 10.38
CA ARG A 84 3.65 -2.97 10.62
C ARG A 84 3.48 -3.27 12.12
N ARG A 85 4.42 -2.82 12.97
CA ARG A 85 4.31 -2.97 14.43
C ARG A 85 3.16 -2.14 15.00
N GLN A 86 3.05 -0.88 14.58
CA GLN A 86 1.96 0.00 15.03
C GLN A 86 0.59 -0.55 14.58
N LEU A 87 0.49 -1.02 13.33
CA LEU A 87 -0.73 -1.62 12.81
C LEU A 87 -1.11 -2.91 13.56
N ALA A 88 -0.14 -3.79 13.84
CA ALA A 88 -0.39 -4.99 14.63
C ALA A 88 -0.89 -4.65 16.06
N GLN A 89 -0.34 -3.60 16.67
CA GLN A 89 -0.81 -3.11 17.96
C GLN A 89 -2.27 -2.60 17.86
N LEU A 90 -2.62 -1.88 16.80
CA LEU A 90 -4.01 -1.43 16.58
C LEU A 90 -4.98 -2.60 16.39
N CYS A 91 -4.57 -3.68 15.74
CA CYS A 91 -5.37 -4.91 15.66
C CYS A 91 -5.65 -5.49 17.05
N LEU A 92 -4.64 -5.58 17.91
CA LEU A 92 -4.80 -6.07 19.29
C LEU A 92 -5.69 -5.15 20.14
N ASP A 93 -5.52 -3.83 20.01
CA ASP A 93 -6.31 -2.84 20.73
C ASP A 93 -7.78 -2.88 20.28
N SER A 94 -8.02 -3.11 18.98
CA SER A 94 -9.36 -3.30 18.40
C SER A 94 -10.05 -4.54 18.99
N MET A 95 -9.34 -5.67 19.11
CA MET A 95 -9.86 -6.88 19.74
C MET A 95 -10.22 -6.67 21.22
N ARG A 96 -9.51 -5.77 21.91
CA ARG A 96 -9.81 -5.37 23.29
C ARG A 96 -10.95 -4.35 23.39
N GLY A 97 -11.46 -3.86 22.25
CA GLY A 97 -12.55 -2.91 22.17
C GLY A 97 -12.14 -1.46 22.41
N ASP A 98 -10.85 -1.12 22.29
CA ASP A 98 -10.34 0.25 22.44
C ASP A 98 -11.00 1.19 21.42
N ALA A 99 -11.69 2.21 21.94
CA ALA A 99 -12.42 3.18 21.13
C ALA A 99 -11.52 4.18 20.41
N SER A 100 -10.23 4.28 20.79
CA SER A 100 -9.25 5.19 20.16
C SER A 100 -8.65 4.63 18.86
N VAL A 101 -8.86 3.34 18.57
CA VAL A 101 -8.28 2.66 17.39
C VAL A 101 -8.58 3.37 16.07
N PRO A 102 -9.80 3.85 15.78
CA PRO A 102 -10.09 4.54 14.52
C PRO A 102 -9.22 5.78 14.30
N GLU A 103 -9.08 6.64 15.32
CA GLU A 103 -8.27 7.87 15.24
C GLU A 103 -6.78 7.55 15.12
N ARG A 104 -6.30 6.55 15.87
CA ARG A 104 -4.89 6.13 15.79
C ARG A 104 -4.56 5.47 14.45
N LEU A 105 -5.51 4.73 13.87
CA LEU A 105 -5.36 4.16 12.52
C LEU A 105 -5.36 5.28 11.47
N ARG A 106 -6.25 6.27 11.60
CA ARG A 106 -6.29 7.47 10.74
C ARG A 106 -4.92 8.16 10.73
N SER A 107 -4.39 8.49 11.90
CA SER A 107 -3.07 9.11 12.03
C SER A 107 -1.98 8.28 11.37
N LEU A 108 -1.95 6.97 11.64
CA LEU A 108 -0.96 6.06 11.09
C LEU A 108 -1.00 5.99 9.55
N CYS A 109 -2.20 6.02 8.96
CA CYS A 109 -2.38 6.04 7.51
C CYS A 109 -1.94 7.37 6.87
N HIS A 110 -2.19 8.50 7.54
CA HIS A 110 -1.67 9.79 7.08
C HIS A 110 -0.15 9.86 7.14
N ASP A 111 0.46 9.37 8.22
CA ASP A 111 1.91 9.37 8.39
C ASP A 111 2.61 8.58 7.26
N ILE A 112 2.12 7.38 6.94
CA ILE A 112 2.70 6.57 5.87
C ILE A 112 2.44 7.15 4.48
N LEU A 113 1.30 7.81 4.27
CA LEU A 113 0.99 8.47 3.00
C LEU A 113 1.91 9.67 2.77
N GLN A 114 2.11 10.50 3.79
CA GLN A 114 3.01 11.65 3.72
C GLN A 114 4.46 11.20 3.48
N ASP A 115 4.89 10.14 4.16
CA ASP A 115 6.19 9.53 3.93
C ASP A 115 6.31 9.02 2.47
N ALA A 116 5.32 8.27 1.97
CA ALA A 116 5.32 7.77 0.59
C ALA A 116 5.40 8.91 -0.45
N GLN A 117 4.66 10.01 -0.24
CA GLN A 117 4.71 11.20 -1.10
C GLN A 117 6.09 11.87 -1.08
N THR A 118 6.67 12.04 0.10
CA THR A 118 8.01 12.66 0.26
C THR A 118 9.10 11.83 -0.41
N GLN A 119 8.92 10.51 -0.49
CA GLN A 119 9.92 9.59 -1.02
C GLN A 119 9.68 9.21 -2.49
N GLN A 120 8.61 9.72 -3.11
CA GLN A 120 8.18 9.31 -4.45
C GLN A 120 9.20 9.65 -5.53
N GLU A 121 9.75 10.86 -5.51
CA GLU A 121 10.75 11.30 -6.51
C GLU A 121 12.03 10.49 -6.40
N GLN A 122 12.56 10.35 -5.17
CA GLN A 122 13.75 9.57 -4.90
C GLN A 122 13.54 8.11 -5.34
N PHE A 123 12.42 7.49 -4.96
CA PHE A 123 12.07 6.13 -5.40
C PHE A 123 12.08 6.02 -6.94
N ALA A 124 11.44 6.96 -7.64
CA ALA A 124 11.38 6.93 -9.10
C ALA A 124 12.75 7.10 -9.78
N GLU A 125 13.68 7.85 -9.20
CA GLU A 125 15.07 7.91 -9.67
C GLU A 125 15.77 6.56 -9.51
N LEU A 126 15.64 5.92 -8.34
CA LEU A 126 16.30 4.64 -8.07
C LEU A 126 15.79 3.53 -8.98
N VAL A 127 14.49 3.51 -9.24
CA VAL A 127 13.88 2.53 -10.13
C VAL A 127 14.30 2.77 -11.57
N ARG A 128 14.38 4.02 -12.05
CA ARG A 128 14.88 4.33 -13.40
C ARG A 128 16.33 3.93 -13.61
N ASP A 129 17.16 4.11 -12.58
CA ASP A 129 18.56 3.72 -12.61
C ASP A 129 18.75 2.19 -12.52
N SER A 130 17.70 1.47 -12.12
CA SER A 130 17.67 0.01 -12.07
C SER A 130 17.08 -0.57 -13.36
N ALA A 131 17.85 -1.40 -14.07
CA ALA A 131 17.38 -2.05 -15.29
C ALA A 131 16.49 -3.28 -15.04
N VAL A 132 15.88 -3.41 -13.85
CA VAL A 132 15.28 -4.66 -13.39
C VAL A 132 13.75 -4.59 -13.38
N ALA A 133 13.13 -5.52 -14.13
CA ALA A 133 11.70 -5.72 -14.12
C ALA A 133 11.30 -6.54 -12.88
N THR A 134 10.96 -5.88 -11.78
CA THR A 134 10.50 -6.56 -10.57
C THR A 134 8.98 -6.73 -10.59
N ARG A 135 8.51 -7.97 -10.42
CA ARG A 135 7.07 -8.29 -10.43
C ARG A 135 6.45 -8.20 -9.04
N LEU A 136 5.22 -7.70 -8.98
CA LEU A 136 4.33 -7.93 -7.84
C LEU A 136 3.97 -9.42 -7.75
N ARG A 137 3.97 -9.95 -6.53
CA ARG A 137 3.21 -11.17 -6.24
C ARG A 137 1.76 -10.75 -6.10
N VAL A 138 1.04 -10.68 -7.21
CA VAL A 138 -0.40 -10.39 -7.19
C VAL A 138 -1.11 -11.68 -6.79
N ASP A 139 -1.16 -11.98 -5.50
CA ASP A 139 -2.21 -12.86 -5.02
C ASP A 139 -3.42 -11.96 -4.70
N PRO A 140 -4.57 -12.12 -5.35
CA PRO A 140 -5.71 -11.27 -5.05
C PRO A 140 -6.28 -11.65 -3.68
N ARG A 141 -6.24 -10.72 -2.71
CA ARG A 141 -6.99 -10.92 -1.47
C ARG A 141 -8.48 -10.91 -1.77
N ARG A 142 -9.20 -11.84 -1.15
CA ARG A 142 -10.64 -12.00 -1.30
C ARG A 142 -11.33 -11.36 -0.10
N GLY A 143 -12.31 -10.51 -0.36
CA GLY A 143 -13.12 -9.84 0.67
C GLY A 143 -13.79 -8.57 0.12
N PRO A 144 -14.89 -8.10 0.72
CA PRO A 144 -15.66 -6.95 0.21
C PRO A 144 -14.80 -5.70 0.01
N LEU A 145 -13.95 -5.33 0.97
CA LEU A 145 -13.05 -4.17 0.86
C LEU A 145 -11.95 -4.36 -0.18
N ALA A 146 -11.40 -5.57 -0.32
CA ALA A 146 -10.40 -5.86 -1.34
C ALA A 146 -11.00 -5.76 -2.75
N ILE A 147 -12.26 -6.18 -2.92
CA ILE A 147 -13.03 -6.04 -4.17
C ILE A 147 -13.37 -4.56 -4.42
N GLU A 148 -13.78 -3.81 -3.41
CA GLU A 148 -14.06 -2.36 -3.49
C GLU A 148 -12.81 -1.60 -3.95
N ALA A 149 -11.69 -1.83 -3.27
CA ALA A 149 -10.39 -1.26 -3.65
C ALA A 149 -9.99 -1.69 -5.07
N ALA A 150 -10.13 -2.97 -5.44
CA ALA A 150 -9.80 -3.42 -6.80
C ALA A 150 -10.63 -2.70 -7.86
N ARG A 151 -11.96 -2.59 -7.68
CA ARG A 151 -12.86 -1.90 -8.63
C ARG A 151 -12.49 -0.42 -8.82
N GLN A 152 -12.09 0.24 -7.74
CA GLN A 152 -11.75 1.65 -7.76
C GLN A 152 -10.48 1.94 -8.58
N PHE A 153 -9.62 0.93 -8.76
CA PHE A 153 -8.33 1.08 -9.44
C PHE A 153 -8.13 0.18 -10.67
N GLU A 154 -9.06 -0.74 -10.98
CA GLU A 154 -9.17 -1.43 -12.29
C GLU A 154 -9.70 -0.48 -13.39
N THR A 155 -10.49 0.52 -13.03
CA THR A 155 -11.08 1.52 -13.95
C THR A 155 -10.09 2.58 -14.46
N ARG A 156 -8.83 2.57 -13.99
CA ARG A 156 -7.78 3.53 -14.38
C ARG A 156 -6.69 2.95 -15.28
N ILE A 157 -6.76 1.67 -15.64
CA ILE A 157 -5.95 1.15 -16.74
C ILE A 157 -6.73 1.51 -18.02
N PRO A 158 -6.29 2.48 -18.83
CA PRO A 158 -6.93 2.69 -20.11
C PRO A 158 -6.76 1.39 -20.89
N ASP A 159 -7.83 0.92 -21.50
CA ASP A 159 -7.73 -0.11 -22.53
C ASP A 159 -6.68 0.33 -23.56
N ALA A 160 -5.47 -0.20 -23.44
CA ALA A 160 -4.49 -0.21 -24.51
C ALA A 160 -4.86 -1.31 -25.53
N ALA A 161 -6.15 -1.44 -25.82
CA ALA A 161 -6.77 -2.37 -26.76
C ALA A 161 -7.87 -1.63 -27.54
N SER A 162 -7.45 -0.62 -28.28
CA SER A 162 -8.19 -0.10 -29.45
C SER A 162 -7.18 0.52 -30.42
N ARG A 163 -6.37 -0.35 -31.03
CA ARG A 163 -5.79 -0.17 -32.36
C ARG A 163 -5.68 -1.52 -33.04
#